data_AF-A0A7S3CFE7-F1
#
_entry.id   AF-A0A7S3CFE7-F1
#
_cell.length_a   1.000
_cell.length_b   1.000
_cell.length_c   1.000
_cell.angle_alpha   90.00
_cell.angle_beta   90.00
_cell.angle_gamma   90.00
#
_symmetry.space_group_name_H-M   'P 1'
#
loop_
_entity.id
_entity.type
_entity.pdbx_description
1 polymer ?
#
loop_
_entity_poly.entity_id
_entity_poly.type
_entity_poly.pdbx_seq_one_letter_code
_entity_poly.pdbx_strand_id
1 'polypeptide(L)'
;VRALEFSELVAIGVVELEKLRVTSKKAFISLLVTASRAMGPLIRKFISLGLNRVWLHAHDIPFKQGDTSSSIYITISGRMILAHQDERTGKVQTEEVAGRGEAIGAVWSLANGRHKKTAMCTRDSELVRMSRGAFQCISTKYPAAAMRLLEGMAQRMSGSRISSAGGLGSGRRKRVATVALIPLAG
;
A
#
# COMPACT_ATOMS: atom_id res chain seq x y z
N VAL A 1 5.78 21.52 -16.90
CA VAL A 1 5.30 22.29 -15.72
C VAL A 1 5.63 23.74 -15.99
N ARG A 2 4.63 24.63 -15.99
CA ARG A 2 4.85 26.08 -16.18
C ARG A 2 4.40 26.75 -14.88
N ALA A 3 5.30 27.46 -14.21
CA ALA A 3 4.97 28.17 -12.98
C ALA A 3 4.17 29.43 -13.34
N LEU A 4 3.04 29.63 -12.67
CA LEU A 4 2.16 30.78 -12.89
C LEU A 4 2.48 31.95 -11.95
N GLU A 5 3.28 31.68 -10.91
CA GLU A 5 3.86 32.64 -9.98
C GLU A 5 5.35 32.31 -9.76
N PHE A 6 6.12 33.26 -9.20
CA PHE A 6 7.50 33.02 -8.79
C PHE A 6 7.57 31.83 -7.84
N SER A 7 8.17 30.74 -8.33
CA SER A 7 8.24 29.46 -7.61
C SER A 7 9.69 29.04 -7.51
N GLU A 8 10.20 28.87 -6.29
CA GLU A 8 11.49 28.22 -6.06
C GLU A 8 11.31 26.71 -6.13
N LEU A 9 12.06 26.08 -7.03
CA LEU A 9 11.96 24.65 -7.28
C LEU A 9 13.19 23.97 -6.72
N VAL A 10 12.99 23.18 -5.66
CA VAL A 10 14.06 22.40 -5.02
C VAL A 10 13.90 20.94 -5.42
N ALA A 11 14.83 20.43 -6.22
CA ALA A 11 14.91 19.03 -6.58
C ALA A 11 15.94 18.33 -5.68
N ILE A 12 15.48 17.34 -4.91
CA ILE A 12 16.36 16.52 -4.06
C ILE A 12 16.17 15.07 -4.48
N GLY A 13 17.26 14.44 -4.93
CA GLY A 13 17.27 13.02 -5.27
C GLY A 13 17.12 12.15 -4.03
N VAL A 14 16.66 10.91 -4.23
CA VAL A 14 16.50 9.93 -3.13
C VAL A 14 17.82 9.67 -2.41
N VAL A 15 18.94 9.66 -3.15
CA VAL A 15 20.27 9.45 -2.58
C VAL A 15 20.71 10.64 -1.72
N GLU A 16 20.50 11.86 -2.19
CA GLU A 16 20.78 13.09 -1.43
C GLU A 16 19.91 13.19 -0.19
N LEU A 17 18.64 12.79 -0.30
CA LEU A 17 17.70 12.77 0.81
C LEU A 17 18.11 11.75 1.89
N GLU A 18 18.57 10.57 1.48
CA GLU A 18 19.10 9.55 2.39
C GLU A 18 20.40 9.99 3.07
N LYS A 19 21.32 10.63 2.32
CA LYS A 19 22.51 11.25 2.91
C LYS A 19 22.12 12.31 3.94
N LEU A 20 21.16 13.19 3.62
CA LEU A 20 20.70 14.24 4.52
C LEU A 20 20.10 13.67 5.82
N ARG A 21 19.37 12.55 5.72
CA ARG A 21 18.82 11.83 6.88
C ARG A 21 19.90 11.40 7.87
N VAL A 22 21.06 10.97 7.36
CA VAL A 22 22.20 10.50 8.17
C VAL A 22 23.06 11.68 8.66
N THR A 23 23.39 12.63 7.77
CA THR A 23 24.30 13.74 8.07
C THR A 23 23.66 14.80 8.97
N SER A 24 22.40 15.14 8.77
CA SER A 24 21.73 16.20 9.54
C SER A 24 20.23 15.95 9.71
N LYS A 25 19.87 15.28 10.81
CA LYS A 25 18.47 15.01 11.18
C LYS A 25 17.61 16.28 11.24
N LYS A 26 18.18 17.40 11.70
CA LYS A 26 17.46 18.68 11.83
C LYS A 26 17.08 19.25 10.46
N ALA A 27 18.02 19.25 9.50
CA ALA A 27 17.75 19.70 8.14
C ALA A 27 16.74 18.79 7.43
N PHE A 28 16.89 17.47 7.62
CA PHE A 28 15.95 16.48 7.08
C PHE A 28 14.51 16.69 7.59
N ILE A 29 14.31 16.86 8.90
CA ILE A 29 12.98 17.10 9.47
C ILE A 29 12.41 18.44 8.96
N SER A 30 13.23 19.49 8.93
CA SER A 30 12.80 20.81 8.44
C SER A 30 12.34 20.76 6.98
N LEU A 31 13.07 20.03 6.13
CA LEU A 31 12.70 19.79 4.74
C LEU A 31 11.36 19.04 4.63
N LEU A 32 11.17 17.96 5.37
CA LEU A 32 9.92 17.19 5.35
C LEU A 32 8.72 18.03 5.81
N VAL A 33 8.90 18.87 6.84
CA VAL A 33 7.85 19.78 7.33
C VAL A 33 7.52 20.83 6.28
N THR A 34 8.54 21.39 5.62
CA THR A 34 8.36 22.40 4.58
C THR A 34 7.65 21.82 3.36
N ALA A 35 8.08 20.64 2.89
CA ALA A 35 7.38 19.89 1.84
C ALA A 35 5.93 19.59 2.24
N SER A 36 5.68 19.21 3.50
CA SER A 36 4.34 18.95 4.01
C SER A 36 3.44 20.18 4.05
N ARG A 37 4.02 21.36 4.29
CA ARG A 37 3.31 22.64 4.25
C ARG A 37 3.02 23.09 2.81
N ALA A 38 3.93 22.82 1.88
CA ALA A 38 3.76 23.10 0.46
C ALA A 38 2.70 22.20 -0.20
N MET A 39 2.41 21.03 0.39
CA MET A 39 1.30 20.19 -0.07
C MET A 39 -0.05 20.86 0.19
N GLY A 40 -0.85 20.97 -0.88
CA GLY A 40 -2.20 21.50 -0.83
C GLY A 40 -3.12 20.73 0.13
N PRO A 41 -4.26 21.32 0.55
CA PRO A 41 -5.12 20.76 1.61
C PRO A 41 -5.60 19.33 1.37
N LEU A 42 -5.82 18.97 0.09
CA LEU A 42 -6.30 17.64 -0.29
C LEU A 42 -5.23 16.56 -0.10
N ILE A 43 -3.99 16.84 -0.50
CA ILE A 43 -2.85 15.91 -0.33
C ILE A 43 -2.54 15.76 1.16
N ARG A 44 -2.60 16.86 1.93
CA ARG A 44 -2.42 16.81 3.38
C ARG A 44 -3.50 16.00 4.08
N LYS A 45 -4.76 16.14 3.67
CA LYS A 45 -5.86 15.29 4.16
C LYS A 45 -5.63 13.83 3.83
N PHE A 46 -5.22 13.50 2.59
CA PHE A 46 -4.92 12.13 2.19
C PHE A 46 -3.83 11.50 3.06
N ILE A 47 -2.70 12.20 3.26
CA ILE A 47 -1.59 11.72 4.11
C ILE A 47 -2.01 11.63 5.58
N SER A 48 -2.84 12.57 6.07
CA SER A 48 -3.34 12.55 7.45
C SER A 48 -4.22 11.34 7.78
N LEU A 49 -4.77 10.67 6.76
CA LEU A 49 -5.49 9.41 6.94
C LEU A 49 -4.56 8.22 7.20
N GLY A 50 -3.23 8.41 7.18
CA GLY A 50 -2.25 7.35 7.41
C GLY A 50 -2.14 6.35 6.26
N LEU A 51 -2.56 6.76 5.06
CA LEU A 51 -2.42 6.01 3.82
C LEU A 51 -1.07 6.33 3.18
N ASN A 52 -0.13 5.38 3.26
CA ASN A 52 1.22 5.55 2.76
C ASN A 52 1.40 4.77 1.45
N ARG A 53 1.80 5.46 0.38
CA ARG A 53 2.16 4.79 -0.88
C ARG A 53 3.55 4.19 -0.75
N VAL A 54 3.71 2.95 -1.17
CA VAL A 54 4.97 2.19 -1.10
C VAL A 54 5.28 1.67 -2.49
N TRP A 55 6.48 1.99 -2.98
CA TRP A 55 7.04 1.45 -4.19
C TRP A 55 7.96 0.30 -3.83
N LEU A 56 7.76 -0.84 -4.49
CA LEU A 56 8.51 -2.06 -4.26
C LEU A 56 9.03 -2.58 -5.59
N HIS A 57 10.27 -3.03 -5.61
CA HIS A 57 10.88 -3.67 -6.76
C HIS A 57 10.41 -5.13 -6.88
N ALA A 58 10.67 -5.73 -8.05
CA ALA A 58 10.54 -7.16 -8.20
C ALA A 58 11.29 -7.91 -7.07
N HIS A 59 10.67 -8.96 -6.54
CA HIS A 59 11.15 -9.78 -5.42
C HIS A 59 11.19 -9.13 -4.04
N ASP A 60 10.79 -7.86 -3.88
CA ASP A 60 10.65 -7.25 -2.56
C ASP A 60 9.55 -7.92 -1.73
N ILE A 61 9.79 -8.01 -0.42
CA ILE A 61 8.96 -8.73 0.55
C ILE A 61 8.41 -7.72 1.59
N PRO A 62 7.17 -7.23 1.45
CA PRO A 62 6.60 -6.28 2.41
C PRO A 62 6.30 -6.89 3.79
N PHE A 63 6.10 -8.21 3.88
CA PHE A 63 5.98 -8.94 5.13
C PHE A 63 6.25 -10.44 4.92
N LYS A 64 6.73 -11.10 5.98
CA LYS A 64 7.00 -12.54 6.01
C LYS A 64 6.00 -13.28 6.90
N GLN A 65 5.86 -14.57 6.64
CA GLN A 65 5.18 -15.47 7.56
C GLN A 65 5.83 -15.37 8.95
N GLY A 66 4.98 -15.31 9.99
CA GLY A 66 5.40 -15.14 11.37
C GLY A 66 5.55 -13.69 11.81
N ASP A 67 5.67 -12.72 10.90
CA ASP A 67 5.79 -11.31 11.26
C ASP A 67 4.53 -10.81 11.99
N THR A 68 4.71 -9.90 12.94
CA THR A 68 3.58 -9.23 13.60
C THR A 68 2.83 -8.35 12.59
N SER A 69 1.52 -8.56 12.48
CA SER A 69 0.72 -7.87 11.48
C SER A 69 0.22 -6.52 12.02
N SER A 70 0.80 -5.44 11.48
CA SER A 70 0.47 -4.06 11.90
C SER A 70 -0.12 -3.19 10.79
N SER A 71 -0.20 -3.72 9.57
CA SER A 71 -0.52 -2.92 8.39
C SER A 71 -1.23 -3.73 7.31
N ILE A 72 -2.30 -3.15 6.78
CA ILE A 72 -3.02 -3.63 5.61
C ILE A 72 -2.33 -3.06 4.38
N TYR A 73 -2.11 -3.89 3.37
CA TYR A 73 -1.56 -3.43 2.10
C TYR A 73 -2.59 -3.60 0.99
N ILE A 74 -2.79 -2.58 0.16
CA ILE A 74 -3.69 -2.62 -0.99
C ILE A 74 -2.86 -2.41 -2.25
N THR A 75 -2.90 -3.35 -3.16
CA THR A 75 -2.15 -3.26 -4.42
C THR A 75 -2.80 -2.26 -5.37
N ILE A 76 -2.08 -1.21 -5.75
CA ILE A 76 -2.51 -0.20 -6.74
C ILE A 76 -2.10 -0.64 -8.14
N SER A 77 -0.87 -1.11 -8.28
CA SER A 77 -0.30 -1.66 -9.51
C SER A 77 0.68 -2.77 -9.14
N GLY A 78 0.94 -3.69 -10.06
CA GLY A 78 1.83 -4.83 -9.81
C GLY A 78 1.09 -6.14 -9.61
N ARG A 79 1.79 -7.09 -8.99
CA ARG A 79 1.26 -8.43 -8.66
C ARG A 79 2.08 -9.04 -7.53
N MET A 80 1.39 -9.53 -6.51
CA MET A 80 1.98 -10.14 -5.33
C MET A 80 1.72 -11.63 -5.33
N ILE A 81 2.70 -12.43 -4.94
CA ILE A 81 2.52 -13.83 -4.57
C ILE A 81 2.44 -13.90 -3.06
N LEU A 82 1.47 -14.65 -2.54
CA LEU A 82 1.40 -15.04 -1.14
C LEU A 82 1.77 -16.52 -1.02
N ALA A 83 2.87 -16.79 -0.32
CA ALA A 83 3.38 -18.14 -0.13
C ALA A 83 3.38 -18.52 1.35
N HIS A 84 3.02 -19.76 1.65
CA HIS A 84 3.15 -20.36 2.97
C HIS A 84 4.37 -21.27 2.97
N GLN A 85 5.20 -21.17 4.01
CA GLN A 85 6.29 -22.09 4.26
C GLN A 85 5.89 -23.03 5.39
N ASP A 86 5.90 -24.32 5.11
CA ASP A 86 5.62 -25.34 6.10
C ASP A 86 6.79 -25.45 7.10
N GLU A 87 6.51 -25.30 8.39
CA GLU A 87 7.54 -25.27 9.45
C GLU A 87 8.21 -26.64 9.68
N ARG A 88 7.55 -27.75 9.32
CA ARG A 88 8.09 -29.10 9.52
C ARG A 88 8.93 -29.57 8.34
N THR A 89 8.50 -29.25 7.13
CA THR A 89 9.13 -29.74 5.89
C THR A 89 9.98 -28.68 5.18
N GLY A 90 9.85 -27.41 5.54
CA GLY A 90 10.50 -26.28 4.88
C GLY A 90 9.95 -25.96 3.50
N LYS A 91 8.97 -26.73 3.00
CA LYS A 91 8.41 -26.60 1.65
C LYS A 91 7.63 -25.30 1.51
N VAL A 92 7.98 -24.51 0.49
CA VAL A 92 7.27 -23.28 0.14
C VAL A 92 6.15 -23.60 -0.85
N GLN A 93 4.93 -23.21 -0.53
CA GLN A 93 3.76 -23.38 -1.37
C GLN A 93 3.16 -22.02 -1.71
N THR A 94 3.04 -21.73 -3.01
CA THR A 94 2.31 -20.54 -3.48
C THR A 94 0.81 -20.84 -3.37
N GLU A 95 0.11 -20.06 -2.56
CA GLU A 95 -1.32 -20.29 -2.31
C GLU A 95 -2.22 -19.28 -3.00
N GLU A 96 -1.73 -18.06 -3.21
CA GLU A 96 -2.57 -16.96 -3.69
C GLU A 96 -1.75 -15.94 -4.47
N VAL A 97 -2.38 -15.31 -5.45
CA VAL A 97 -1.80 -14.24 -6.26
C VAL A 97 -2.69 -13.01 -6.15
N ALA A 98 -2.17 -11.95 -5.52
CA ALA A 98 -2.90 -10.70 -5.36
C ALA A 98 -2.59 -9.69 -6.48
N GLY A 99 -3.63 -9.24 -7.18
CA GLY A 99 -3.55 -8.28 -8.29
C GLY A 99 -3.85 -6.82 -7.90
N ARG A 100 -4.21 -5.98 -8.87
CA ARG A 100 -4.65 -4.60 -8.61
C ARG A 100 -6.00 -4.53 -7.89
N GLY A 101 -6.11 -3.60 -6.94
CA GLY A 101 -7.26 -3.44 -6.04
C GLY A 101 -7.26 -4.44 -4.89
N GLU A 102 -6.18 -5.21 -4.75
CA GLU A 102 -6.17 -6.36 -3.86
C GLU A 102 -5.54 -6.06 -2.51
N ALA A 103 -6.36 -6.12 -1.45
CA ALA A 103 -5.91 -6.07 -0.07
C ALA A 103 -5.24 -7.39 0.35
N ILE A 104 -4.04 -7.31 0.91
CA ILE A 104 -3.26 -8.41 1.48
C ILE A 104 -2.91 -8.10 2.94
N GLY A 105 -2.80 -9.14 3.78
CA GLY A 105 -2.49 -9.00 5.21
C GLY A 105 -3.63 -8.41 6.07
N ALA A 106 -4.77 -8.06 5.47
CA ALA A 106 -5.88 -7.36 6.13
C ALA A 106 -6.40 -8.07 7.38
N VAL A 107 -6.68 -9.37 7.26
CA VAL A 107 -7.27 -10.19 8.34
C VAL A 107 -6.36 -10.19 9.57
N TRP A 108 -5.08 -10.48 9.38
CA TRP A 108 -4.11 -10.57 10.48
C TRP A 108 -3.85 -9.21 11.11
N SER A 109 -3.85 -8.13 10.32
CA SER A 109 -3.67 -6.76 10.83
C SER A 109 -4.85 -6.27 11.65
N LEU A 110 -6.08 -6.65 11.26
CA LEU A 110 -7.29 -6.33 12.03
C LEU A 110 -7.41 -7.19 13.29
N ALA A 111 -7.01 -8.46 13.23
CA ALA A 111 -7.05 -9.39 14.35
C ALA A 111 -5.85 -9.27 15.32
N ASN A 112 -4.91 -8.35 15.08
CA ASN A 112 -3.66 -8.21 15.84
C ASN A 112 -2.85 -9.53 15.92
N GLY A 113 -2.85 -10.28 14.82
CA GLY A 113 -2.19 -11.58 14.72
C GLY A 113 -0.84 -11.51 14.04
N ARG A 114 -0.30 -12.69 13.73
CA ARG A 114 0.89 -12.84 12.88
C ARG A 114 0.50 -13.19 11.45
N HIS A 115 1.27 -12.72 10.49
CA HIS A 115 1.09 -13.07 9.09
C HIS A 115 1.23 -14.58 8.92
N LYS A 116 0.24 -15.24 8.31
CA LYS A 116 0.30 -16.67 7.98
C LYS A 116 1.02 -16.97 6.67
N LYS A 117 1.30 -15.96 5.84
CA LYS A 117 1.94 -16.10 4.54
C LYS A 117 3.01 -15.03 4.38
N THR A 118 4.02 -15.30 3.58
CA THR A 118 4.98 -14.33 3.07
C THR A 118 4.42 -13.70 1.80
N ALA A 119 4.43 -12.37 1.72
CA ALA A 119 4.08 -11.65 0.49
C ALA A 119 5.35 -11.29 -0.28
N MET A 120 5.35 -11.49 -1.59
CA MET A 120 6.49 -11.16 -2.45
C MET A 120 6.01 -10.51 -3.75
N CYS A 121 6.71 -9.46 -4.19
CA CYS A 121 6.45 -8.81 -5.47
C CYS A 121 6.96 -9.68 -6.62
N THR A 122 6.14 -9.90 -7.65
CA THR A 122 6.59 -10.62 -8.88
C THR A 122 7.24 -9.71 -9.91
N ARG A 123 7.01 -8.41 -9.76
CA ARG A 123 7.50 -7.32 -10.61
C ARG A 123 7.45 -6.03 -9.79
N ASP A 124 7.99 -4.96 -10.33
CA ASP A 124 7.83 -3.63 -9.77
C ASP A 124 6.34 -3.37 -9.49
N SER A 125 6.05 -3.10 -8.22
CA SER A 125 4.71 -3.08 -7.67
C SER A 125 4.54 -1.85 -6.79
N GLU A 126 3.29 -1.42 -6.72
CA GLU A 126 2.93 -0.24 -5.97
C GLU A 126 1.76 -0.57 -5.06
N LEU A 127 1.97 -0.32 -3.77
CA LEU A 127 1.01 -0.64 -2.71
C LEU A 127 0.62 0.64 -1.97
N VAL A 128 -0.58 0.63 -1.38
CA VAL A 128 -0.93 1.52 -0.27
C VAL A 128 -0.83 0.71 1.02
N ARG A 129 0.06 1.13 1.91
CA ARG A 129 0.17 0.66 3.29
C ARG A 129 -0.71 1.50 4.18
N MET A 130 -1.63 0.86 4.88
CA MET A 130 -2.55 1.47 5.83
C MET A 130 -2.35 0.81 7.20
N SER A 131 -2.04 1.59 8.22
CA SER A 131 -1.96 1.08 9.59
C SER A 131 -3.35 0.77 10.16
N ARG A 132 -3.41 0.00 11.25
CA ARG A 132 -4.67 -0.20 11.98
C ARG A 132 -5.26 1.14 12.49
N GLY A 133 -4.42 2.04 13.00
CA GLY A 133 -4.85 3.36 13.44
C GLY A 133 -5.44 4.20 12.31
N ALA A 134 -4.85 4.11 11.11
CA ALA A 134 -5.38 4.72 9.90
C ALA A 134 -6.77 4.17 9.55
N PHE A 135 -6.94 2.84 9.56
CA PHE A 135 -8.23 2.22 9.32
C PHE A 135 -9.28 2.62 10.37
N GLN A 136 -8.90 2.72 11.64
CA GLN A 136 -9.79 3.17 12.70
C GLN A 136 -10.21 4.63 12.49
N CYS A 137 -9.27 5.51 12.13
CA CYS A 137 -9.57 6.90 11.80
C CYS A 137 -10.54 7.02 10.62
N ILE A 138 -10.33 6.25 9.56
CA ILE A 138 -11.24 6.19 8.40
C ILE A 138 -12.62 5.66 8.81
N SER A 139 -12.66 4.62 9.64
CA SER A 139 -13.92 4.04 10.14
C SER A 139 -14.74 5.05 10.95
N THR A 140 -14.09 5.87 11.78
CA THR A 140 -14.76 6.90 12.56
C THR A 140 -15.19 8.10 11.71
N LYS A 141 -14.34 8.56 10.79
CA LYS A 141 -14.59 9.80 10.04
C LYS A 141 -15.43 9.60 8.78
N TYR A 142 -15.32 8.43 8.15
CA TYR A 142 -15.97 8.09 6.87
C TYR A 142 -16.49 6.64 6.91
N PRO A 143 -17.53 6.34 7.71
CA PRO A 143 -18.01 4.97 7.93
C PRO A 143 -18.44 4.26 6.64
N ALA A 144 -19.08 4.97 5.71
CA ALA A 144 -19.45 4.41 4.41
C ALA A 144 -18.22 3.98 3.58
N ALA A 145 -17.10 4.71 3.66
CA ALA A 145 -15.87 4.33 2.97
C ALA A 145 -15.21 3.10 3.61
N ALA A 146 -15.20 3.04 4.95
CA ALA A 146 -14.69 1.88 5.69
C ALA A 146 -15.49 0.60 5.39
N MET A 147 -16.82 0.69 5.34
CA MET A 147 -17.68 -0.44 4.95
C MET A 147 -17.33 -0.98 3.56
N ARG A 148 -17.15 -0.10 2.58
CA ARG A 148 -16.76 -0.52 1.21
C ARG A 148 -15.39 -1.19 1.16
N LEU A 149 -14.44 -0.74 2.00
CA LEU A 149 -13.14 -1.38 2.13
C LEU A 149 -13.28 -2.79 2.74
N LEU A 150 -14.05 -2.93 3.82
CA LEU A 150 -14.31 -4.23 4.46
C LEU A 150 -15.03 -5.20 3.53
N GLU A 151 -16.05 -4.75 2.80
CA GLU A 151 -16.74 -5.55 1.79
C GLU A 151 -15.77 -6.07 0.72
N GLY A 152 -14.85 -5.21 0.24
CA GLY A 152 -13.83 -5.60 -0.72
C GLY A 152 -12.86 -6.66 -0.16
N MET A 153 -12.53 -6.57 1.13
CA MET A 153 -11.70 -7.57 1.83
C MET A 153 -12.46 -8.89 2.03
N ALA A 154 -13.71 -8.83 2.49
CA ALA A 154 -14.55 -10.00 2.76
C ALA A 154 -14.88 -10.80 1.49
N GLN A 155 -15.14 -10.12 0.36
CA GLN A 155 -15.39 -10.77 -0.94
C GLN A 155 -14.24 -11.67 -1.37
N ARG A 156 -12.99 -11.33 -1.02
CA ARG A 156 -11.81 -12.16 -1.32
C ARG A 156 -11.71 -13.38 -0.43
N MET A 157 -11.97 -13.20 0.86
CA MET A 157 -11.96 -14.30 1.82
C MET A 157 -12.99 -15.36 1.44
N SER A 158 -14.19 -14.93 1.03
CA SER A 158 -15.25 -15.83 0.56
C SER A 158 -14.97 -16.44 -0.83
N GLY A 159 -14.16 -15.78 -1.66
CA GLY A 159 -13.81 -16.23 -3.02
C GLY A 159 -12.62 -17.20 -3.08
N SER A 160 -11.95 -17.47 -1.96
CA SER A 160 -10.74 -18.31 -1.86
C SER A 160 -11.00 -19.82 -2.04
N ARG A 161 -12.00 -20.23 -2.83
CA ARG A 161 -12.23 -21.65 -3.17
C ARG A 161 -12.27 -21.99 -4.67
N ILE A 162 -12.20 -21.04 -5.60
CA ILE A 162 -12.07 -21.40 -7.03
C ILE A 162 -11.17 -20.40 -7.76
N SER A 163 -9.90 -20.73 -7.84
CA SER A 163 -9.14 -20.47 -9.07
C SER A 163 -8.17 -21.63 -9.27
N SER A 164 -8.77 -22.80 -9.52
CA SER A 164 -8.17 -23.85 -10.33
C SER A 164 -7.69 -23.28 -11.67
N ALA A 165 -6.63 -23.87 -12.18
CA ALA A 165 -6.05 -23.63 -13.49
C ALA A 165 -7.10 -23.46 -14.60
N GLY A 166 -6.84 -22.49 -15.51
CA GLY A 166 -7.36 -22.42 -16.87
C GLY A 166 -8.90 -22.36 -17.04
N GLY A 167 -9.42 -21.22 -17.50
CA GLY A 167 -10.78 -21.17 -18.03
C GLY A 167 -11.37 -19.76 -18.09
N LEU A 168 -11.83 -19.38 -19.28
CA LEU A 168 -12.49 -18.11 -19.55
C LEU A 168 -13.73 -17.94 -18.65
N GLY A 169 -13.75 -16.87 -17.85
CA GLY A 169 -14.88 -16.52 -17.01
C GLY A 169 -14.94 -15.01 -16.80
N SER A 170 -15.82 -14.36 -17.55
CA SER A 170 -16.16 -12.94 -17.47
C SER A 170 -16.82 -12.59 -16.11
N GLY A 171 -16.04 -12.62 -15.03
CA GLY A 171 -16.38 -11.93 -13.79
C GLY A 171 -16.10 -10.45 -14.00
N ARG A 172 -17.13 -9.60 -13.96
CA ARG A 172 -17.01 -8.14 -14.12
C ARG A 172 -16.04 -7.57 -13.09
N ARG A 173 -14.74 -7.54 -13.42
CA ARG A 173 -13.67 -6.94 -12.61
C ARG A 173 -14.12 -5.52 -12.29
N LYS A 174 -14.42 -5.24 -11.00
CA LYS A 174 -14.67 -3.88 -10.53
C LYS A 174 -13.49 -3.03 -11.01
N ARG A 175 -13.74 -2.09 -11.93
CA ARG A 175 -12.72 -1.18 -12.45
C ARG A 175 -12.23 -0.33 -11.28
N VAL A 176 -11.10 -0.72 -10.70
CA VAL A 176 -10.38 0.10 -9.73
C VAL A 176 -9.89 1.30 -10.51
N ALA A 177 -10.40 2.50 -10.26
CA ALA A 177 -9.85 3.70 -10.84
C ALA A 177 -8.51 4.02 -10.14
N THR A 178 -7.42 4.12 -10.89
CA THR A 178 -6.18 4.68 -10.35
C THR A 178 -6.35 6.19 -10.39
N VAL A 179 -6.49 6.81 -9.22
CA VAL A 179 -6.55 8.26 -9.10
C VAL A 179 -5.11 8.75 -8.96
N ALA A 180 -4.59 9.37 -10.02
CA ALA A 180 -3.36 10.13 -9.97
C ALA A 180 -3.71 11.59 -9.66
N LEU A 181 -3.24 12.11 -8.52
CA LEU A 181 -3.34 13.53 -8.21
C LEU A 181 -2.21 14.25 -8.93
N ILE A 182 -2.53 14.80 -10.10
CA ILE A 182 -1.64 15.67 -10.85
C ILE A 182 -2.00 17.10 -10.43
N PRO A 183 -1.09 17.86 -9.80
CA PRO A 183 -1.35 19.26 -9.53
C PRO A 183 -1.57 19.97 -10.87
N LEU A 184 -2.78 20.48 -11.09
CA LEU A 184 -3.07 21.39 -12.18
C LEU A 184 -2.49 22.74 -11.79
N ALA A 185 -1.50 23.19 -12.56
CA ALA A 185 -1.07 24.58 -12.50
C ALA A 185 -2.24 25.43 -13.03
N GLY A 186 -2.89 26.15 -12.12
CA GLY A 186 -3.88 27.19 -12.40
C GLY A 186 -3.36 28.52 -11.90
#